data_AF-A0A7C5JY84-F1
#
_entry.id   AF-A0A7C5JY84-F1
#
_cell.length_a   1.000
_cell.length_b   1.000
_cell.length_c   1.000
_cell.angle_alpha   90.00
_cell.angle_beta   90.00
_cell.angle_gamma   90.00
#
_symmetry.space_group_name_H-M   'P 1'
#
loop_
_entity.id
_entity.type
_entity.pdbx_description
1 polymer ?
#
loop_
_entity_poly.entity_id
_entity_poly.type
_entity_poly.pdbx_seq_one_letter_code
_entity_poly.pdbx_strand_id
1 'polypeptide(L)'
;MVLQYFRVIDNIVKDSLEAVVEAKKDEDFMIVGGVAVQLYSNNPEIMRPTSDVDIFLTPNINYEIFSKDGEIGWRIKNNIIKNGYQCQLKRGRYINEVKVMDGQNNKAKQLFFLHLTSYSGEFMSKYKHILEREIYYANTLLIPKTEMKVKVKKIEDILPHKIKRLEKHVAYLPDPLKKSIL
;
A
#
# COMPACT_ATOMS: atom_id res chain seq x y z
N MET A 1 16.41 -12.16 7.10
CA MET A 1 16.08 -11.21 6.02
C MET A 1 15.59 -9.93 6.68
N VAL A 2 16.36 -8.85 6.59
CA VAL A 2 15.98 -7.56 7.19
C VAL A 2 15.12 -6.84 6.16
N LEU A 3 13.84 -6.61 6.47
CA LEU A 3 13.00 -5.73 5.64
C LEU A 3 13.55 -4.31 5.74
N GLN A 4 13.77 -3.68 4.60
CA GLN A 4 14.17 -2.27 4.60
C GLN A 4 12.91 -1.45 4.88
N TYR A 5 12.93 -0.70 5.97
CA TYR A 5 11.85 0.22 6.30
C TYR A 5 12.05 1.53 5.54
N PHE A 6 10.95 2.12 5.09
CA PHE A 6 10.94 3.34 4.30
C PHE A 6 9.87 4.32 4.77
N ARG A 7 9.98 5.56 4.33
CA ARG A 7 8.99 6.62 4.46
C ARG A 7 8.53 7.05 3.07
N VAL A 8 7.36 7.68 3.00
CA VAL A 8 6.78 8.17 1.74
C VAL A 8 7.66 9.22 1.04
N ILE A 9 8.57 9.85 1.77
CA ILE A 9 9.55 10.81 1.25
C ILE A 9 10.76 10.15 0.58
N ASP A 10 10.92 8.83 0.69
CA ASP A 10 12.01 8.08 0.07
C ASP A 10 11.70 7.86 -1.41
N ASN A 11 12.70 8.08 -2.28
CA ASN A 11 12.53 8.02 -3.74
C ASN A 11 11.89 6.72 -4.20
N ILE A 12 12.29 5.58 -3.62
CA ILE A 12 11.73 4.28 -3.98
C ILE A 12 10.19 4.22 -3.81
N VAL A 13 9.66 4.82 -2.74
CA VAL A 13 8.23 4.82 -2.46
C VAL A 13 7.53 5.78 -3.40
N LYS A 14 8.10 6.98 -3.57
CA LYS A 14 7.64 7.97 -4.54
C LYS A 14 7.52 7.34 -5.93
N ASP A 15 8.61 6.82 -6.48
CA ASP A 15 8.69 6.24 -7.81
C ASP A 15 7.69 5.09 -7.99
N SER A 16 7.44 4.32 -6.92
CA SER A 16 6.44 3.25 -6.94
C SER A 16 5.00 3.76 -6.91
N LEU A 17 4.72 4.87 -6.21
CA LEU A 17 3.41 5.51 -6.23
C LEU A 17 3.14 6.21 -7.58
N GLU A 18 4.16 6.86 -8.16
CA GLU A 18 4.06 7.45 -9.50
C GLU A 18 3.78 6.36 -10.55
N ALA A 19 4.49 5.23 -10.46
CA ALA A 19 4.25 4.07 -11.33
C ALA A 19 2.81 3.54 -11.24
N VAL A 20 2.19 3.56 -10.05
CA VAL A 20 0.78 3.19 -9.86
C VAL A 20 -0.16 4.18 -10.55
N VAL A 21 0.07 5.48 -10.35
CA VAL A 21 -0.73 6.54 -10.95
C VAL A 21 -0.67 6.46 -12.48
N GLU A 22 0.52 6.25 -13.04
CA GLU A 22 0.73 6.12 -14.49
C GLU A 22 0.15 4.82 -15.07
N ALA A 23 0.12 3.74 -14.28
CA ALA A 23 -0.38 2.44 -14.74
C ALA A 23 -1.91 2.36 -14.75
N LYS A 24 -2.59 3.28 -14.07
CA LYS A 24 -4.05 3.36 -14.03
C LYS A 24 -4.62 3.67 -15.42
N LYS A 25 -5.67 2.93 -15.79
CA LYS A 25 -6.58 3.26 -16.89
C LYS A 25 -7.94 3.61 -16.29
N ASP A 26 -8.86 2.66 -16.33
CA ASP A 26 -10.20 2.77 -15.77
C ASP A 26 -10.26 2.30 -14.31
N GLU A 27 -9.17 1.71 -13.79
CA GLU A 27 -9.11 1.21 -12.41
C GLU A 27 -8.98 2.35 -11.40
N ASP A 28 -9.81 2.36 -10.36
CA ASP A 28 -9.66 3.29 -9.26
C ASP A 28 -8.76 2.66 -8.18
N PHE A 29 -7.79 3.44 -7.70
CA PHE A 29 -6.92 3.03 -6.59
C PHE A 29 -7.09 3.99 -5.42
N MET A 30 -6.81 3.49 -4.22
CA MET A 30 -6.75 4.27 -3.00
C MET A 30 -5.61 3.76 -2.13
N ILE A 31 -4.71 4.65 -1.72
CA ILE A 31 -3.63 4.32 -0.79
C ILE A 31 -4.23 4.12 0.60
N VAL A 32 -3.85 3.03 1.26
CA VAL A 32 -4.30 2.66 2.61
C VAL A 32 -3.09 2.35 3.50
N GLY A 33 -3.35 1.87 4.72
CA GLY A 33 -2.29 1.33 5.56
C GLY A 33 -1.37 2.39 6.16
N GLY A 34 -0.07 2.07 6.26
CA GLY A 34 0.92 2.94 6.91
C GLY A 34 1.30 4.17 6.09
N VAL A 35 1.51 4.00 4.78
CA VAL A 35 1.85 5.10 3.87
C VAL A 35 0.72 6.12 3.77
N ALA A 36 -0.54 5.68 3.78
CA ALA A 36 -1.68 6.59 3.86
C ALA A 36 -1.61 7.52 5.08
N VAL A 37 -1.24 7.01 6.26
CA VAL A 37 -1.07 7.85 7.46
C VAL A 37 0.07 8.85 7.28
N GLN A 38 1.19 8.43 6.69
CA GLN A 38 2.32 9.32 6.45
C GLN A 38 1.96 10.46 5.48
N LEU A 39 1.10 10.22 4.48
CA LEU A 39 0.63 11.24 3.53
C LEU A 39 -0.20 12.36 4.19
N TYR A 40 -0.82 12.10 5.35
CA TYR A 40 -1.50 13.14 6.14
C TYR A 40 -0.56 13.96 7.03
N SER A 41 0.72 13.56 7.14
CA SER A 41 1.69 14.27 7.98
C SER A 41 2.58 15.18 7.13
N ASN A 42 2.67 16.45 7.53
CA ASN A 42 3.67 17.37 7.00
C ASN A 42 4.99 17.34 7.79
N ASN A 43 5.07 16.55 8.88
CA ASN A 43 6.25 16.43 9.72
C ASN A 43 6.92 15.05 9.51
N PRO A 44 8.12 15.00 8.89
CA PRO A 44 8.87 13.76 8.69
C PRO A 44 9.30 13.05 9.99
N GLU A 45 9.41 13.76 11.11
CA GLU A 45 9.87 13.20 12.39
C GLU A 45 8.84 12.26 13.02
N ILE A 46 7.55 12.50 12.78
CA ILE A 46 6.45 11.66 13.28
C ILE A 46 6.06 10.55 12.30
N MET A 47 6.69 10.49 11.11
CA MET A 47 6.46 9.44 10.13
C MET A 47 7.12 8.15 10.59
N ARG A 48 6.31 7.22 11.11
CA ARG A 48 6.76 5.86 11.41
C ARG A 48 7.15 5.15 10.10
N PRO A 49 8.38 4.64 9.97
CA PRO A 49 8.77 3.83 8.81
C PRO A 49 7.87 2.59 8.60
N THR A 50 7.64 2.23 7.33
CA THR A 50 6.78 1.12 6.88
C THR A 50 7.57 0.12 6.05
N SER A 51 7.09 -1.12 5.94
CA SER A 51 7.75 -2.21 5.19
C SER A 51 7.04 -2.56 3.88
N ASP A 52 5.89 -1.95 3.65
CA ASP A 52 4.99 -2.20 2.53
C ASP A 52 4.22 -0.91 2.15
N VAL A 53 3.68 -0.92 0.94
CA VAL A 53 2.73 0.09 0.46
C VAL A 53 1.43 -0.65 0.16
N ASP A 54 0.39 -0.36 0.93
CA ASP A 54 -0.91 -1.00 0.74
C ASP A 54 -1.81 -0.15 -0.15
N ILE A 55 -2.36 -0.78 -1.19
CA ILE A 55 -3.23 -0.17 -2.18
C ILE A 55 -4.53 -0.97 -2.23
N PHE A 56 -5.63 -0.25 -2.12
CA PHE A 56 -6.93 -0.77 -2.47
C PHE A 56 -7.19 -0.49 -3.95
N LEU A 57 -7.66 -1.51 -4.69
CA LEU A 57 -7.88 -1.45 -6.14
C LEU A 57 -9.34 -1.85 -6.47
N THR A 58 -9.98 -1.08 -7.34
CA THR A 58 -11.30 -1.38 -7.89
C THR A 58 -11.28 -1.27 -9.43
N PRO A 59 -11.82 -2.25 -10.18
CA PRO A 59 -12.45 -3.47 -9.68
C PRO A 59 -11.43 -4.40 -9.01
N ASN A 60 -11.92 -5.36 -8.22
CA ASN A 60 -11.04 -6.39 -7.70
C ASN A 60 -10.56 -7.30 -8.85
N ILE A 61 -9.26 -7.51 -8.93
CA ILE A 61 -8.61 -8.25 -10.00
C ILE A 61 -7.91 -9.48 -9.40
N ASN A 62 -8.12 -10.65 -9.98
CA ASN A 62 -7.42 -11.88 -9.58
C ASN A 62 -5.97 -11.88 -10.08
N TYR A 63 -5.13 -12.77 -9.56
CA TYR A 63 -3.70 -12.78 -9.91
C TYR A 63 -3.42 -13.06 -11.40
N GLU A 64 -4.21 -13.92 -12.03
CA GLU A 64 -4.04 -14.29 -13.44
C GLU A 64 -4.19 -13.07 -14.34
N ILE A 65 -5.25 -12.29 -14.15
CA ILE A 65 -5.46 -11.03 -14.86
C ILE A 65 -4.39 -10.03 -14.44
N PHE A 66 -4.16 -9.83 -13.13
CA PHE A 66 -3.18 -8.88 -12.62
C PHE A 66 -1.78 -9.05 -13.25
N SER A 67 -1.35 -10.29 -13.46
CA SER A 67 -0.01 -10.63 -13.96
C SER A 67 0.14 -10.66 -15.47
N LYS A 68 -0.97 -10.67 -16.21
CA LYS A 68 -0.98 -10.78 -17.67
C LYS A 68 -0.37 -9.52 -18.32
N ASP A 69 0.30 -9.73 -19.45
CA ASP A 69 0.89 -8.64 -20.24
C ASP A 69 -0.15 -7.55 -20.56
N GLY A 70 0.22 -6.30 -20.29
CA GLY A 70 -0.65 -5.14 -20.49
C GLY A 70 -1.66 -4.86 -19.38
N GLU A 71 -1.81 -5.74 -18.39
CA GLU A 71 -2.71 -5.57 -17.23
C GLU A 71 -2.06 -4.77 -16.09
N ILE A 72 -2.85 -4.33 -15.11
CA ILE A 72 -2.43 -3.35 -14.10
C ILE A 72 -1.13 -3.74 -13.35
N GLY A 73 -0.99 -5.00 -12.93
CA GLY A 73 0.21 -5.46 -12.24
C GLY A 73 1.44 -5.41 -13.14
N TRP A 74 1.29 -5.87 -14.39
CA TRP A 74 2.34 -5.79 -15.40
C TRP A 74 2.75 -4.34 -15.72
N ARG A 75 1.77 -3.43 -15.85
CA ARG A 75 2.03 -2.00 -16.12
C ARG A 75 2.78 -1.34 -14.96
N ILE A 76 2.34 -1.57 -13.71
CA ILE A 76 3.03 -1.08 -12.51
C ILE A 76 4.47 -1.59 -12.48
N LYS A 77 4.67 -2.91 -12.62
CA LYS A 77 6.00 -3.53 -12.66
C LYS A 77 6.91 -2.85 -13.68
N ASN A 78 6.42 -2.64 -14.89
CA ASN A 78 7.25 -2.10 -15.96
C ASN A 78 7.57 -0.62 -15.77
N ASN A 79 6.66 0.16 -15.19
CA ASN A 79 6.96 1.54 -14.84
C ASN A 79 8.01 1.63 -13.73
N ILE A 80 7.94 0.76 -12.71
CA ILE A 80 8.98 0.70 -11.67
C ILE A 80 10.33 0.25 -12.26
N ILE A 81 10.34 -0.69 -13.21
CA ILE A 81 11.58 -1.13 -13.89
C ILE A 81 12.24 0.02 -14.67
N LYS A 82 11.45 0.90 -15.31
CA LYS A 82 11.99 2.09 -16.00
C LYS A 82 12.74 3.03 -15.04
N ASN A 83 12.40 3.02 -13.75
CA ASN A 83 13.07 3.80 -12.70
C ASN A 83 14.34 3.11 -12.16
N GLY A 84 14.82 2.04 -12.81
CA GLY A 84 16.09 1.39 -12.49
C GLY A 84 16.01 0.26 -11.48
N TYR A 85 14.81 -0.09 -11.00
CA TYR A 85 14.59 -1.16 -10.04
C TYR A 85 14.33 -2.51 -10.72
N GLN A 86 14.44 -3.60 -9.95
CA GLN A 86 13.95 -4.91 -10.36
C GLN A 86 12.62 -5.23 -9.69
N CYS A 87 11.69 -5.81 -10.45
CA CYS A 87 10.36 -6.14 -9.94
C CYS A 87 9.89 -7.54 -10.31
N GLN A 88 9.18 -8.17 -9.38
CA GLN A 88 8.50 -9.45 -9.57
C GLN A 88 7.02 -9.32 -9.18
N LEU A 89 6.14 -9.88 -10.00
CA LEU A 89 4.74 -10.05 -9.62
C LEU A 89 4.60 -11.33 -8.80
N LYS A 90 3.83 -11.27 -7.72
CA LYS A 90 3.58 -12.42 -6.85
C LYS A 90 2.12 -12.51 -6.44
N ARG A 91 1.69 -13.75 -6.21
CA ARG A 91 0.38 -14.06 -5.66
C ARG A 91 0.50 -14.23 -4.14
N GLY A 92 -0.12 -13.34 -3.39
CA GLY A 92 -0.38 -13.52 -1.97
C GLY A 92 -1.68 -14.27 -1.72
N ARG A 93 -1.97 -14.59 -0.45
CA ARG A 93 -3.19 -15.33 -0.07
C ARG A 93 -4.47 -14.53 -0.32
N TYR A 94 -4.42 -13.22 -0.08
CA TYR A 94 -5.55 -12.28 -0.20
C TYR A 94 -5.15 -10.96 -0.88
N ILE A 95 -4.00 -10.96 -1.55
CA ILE A 95 -3.39 -9.78 -2.15
C ILE A 95 -2.63 -10.19 -3.41
N ASN A 96 -2.59 -9.30 -4.38
CA ASN A 96 -1.61 -9.35 -5.46
C ASN A 96 -0.44 -8.45 -5.08
N GLU A 97 0.78 -8.87 -5.37
CA GLU A 97 1.97 -8.17 -4.88
C GLU A 97 2.88 -7.78 -6.05
N VAL A 98 3.42 -6.57 -5.99
CA VAL A 98 4.61 -6.19 -6.75
C VAL A 98 5.79 -6.16 -5.76
N LYS A 99 6.66 -7.15 -5.85
CA LYS A 99 7.91 -7.19 -5.08
C LYS A 99 8.92 -6.28 -5.76
N VAL A 100 9.40 -5.27 -5.04
CA VAL A 100 10.41 -4.33 -5.53
C VAL A 100 11.78 -4.66 -4.92
N MET A 101 12.82 -4.64 -5.75
CA MET A 101 14.18 -5.06 -5.43
C MET A 101 15.19 -4.05 -5.97
N ASP A 102 16.28 -3.87 -5.25
CA ASP A 102 17.43 -3.08 -5.65
C ASP A 102 18.59 -3.98 -6.09
N GLY A 103 19.38 -3.51 -7.05
CA GLY A 103 20.47 -4.25 -7.66
C GLY A 103 20.06 -5.09 -8.87
N GLN A 104 21.04 -5.71 -9.53
CA GLN A 104 20.84 -6.44 -10.77
C GLN A 104 21.11 -7.95 -10.60
N ASN A 105 20.32 -8.74 -11.33
CA ASN A 105 20.43 -10.20 -11.44
C ASN A 105 20.48 -10.88 -10.05
N ASN A 106 21.37 -11.85 -9.86
CA ASN A 106 21.49 -12.65 -8.63
C ASN A 106 21.93 -11.84 -7.39
N LYS A 107 22.19 -10.54 -7.53
CA LYS A 107 22.53 -9.63 -6.41
C LYS A 107 21.33 -8.80 -5.94
N ALA A 108 20.16 -8.95 -6.57
CA ALA A 108 19.00 -8.16 -6.25
C ALA A 108 18.49 -8.43 -4.83
N LYS A 109 18.43 -7.39 -4.01
CA LYS A 109 17.93 -7.43 -2.64
C LYS A 109 16.52 -6.88 -2.60
N GLN A 110 15.63 -7.58 -1.90
CA GLN A 110 14.27 -7.09 -1.67
C GLN A 110 14.30 -5.79 -0.87
N LEU A 111 13.64 -4.77 -1.41
CA LEU A 111 13.35 -3.54 -0.69
C LEU A 111 12.03 -3.72 0.06
N PHE A 112 10.94 -3.86 -0.68
CA PHE A 112 9.59 -3.91 -0.12
C PHE A 112 8.56 -4.53 -1.08
N PHE A 113 7.31 -4.62 -0.61
CA PHE A 113 6.17 -5.04 -1.40
C PHE A 113 5.16 -3.90 -1.57
N LEU A 114 4.70 -3.74 -2.80
CA LEU A 114 3.46 -3.04 -3.10
C LEU A 114 2.33 -4.07 -3.04
N HIS A 115 1.42 -3.94 -2.08
CA HIS A 115 0.28 -4.84 -1.92
C HIS A 115 -0.95 -4.23 -2.57
N LEU A 116 -1.52 -4.92 -3.56
CA LEU A 116 -2.81 -4.60 -4.14
C LEU A 116 -3.84 -5.57 -3.56
N THR A 117 -4.71 -5.04 -2.72
CA THR A 117 -5.67 -5.86 -1.98
C THR A 117 -6.62 -6.57 -2.93
N SER A 118 -6.77 -7.89 -2.77
CA SER A 118 -7.76 -8.67 -3.50
C SER A 118 -8.78 -9.29 -2.55
N TYR A 119 -9.99 -8.74 -2.53
CA TYR A 119 -11.06 -9.26 -1.69
C TYR A 119 -11.81 -10.41 -2.35
N SER A 120 -12.21 -11.42 -1.59
CA SER A 120 -13.11 -12.43 -2.13
C SER A 120 -14.42 -11.79 -2.63
N GLY A 121 -15.09 -12.41 -3.60
CA GLY A 121 -16.39 -11.93 -4.08
C GLY A 121 -17.42 -11.80 -2.95
N GLU A 122 -17.38 -12.71 -1.98
CA GLU A 122 -18.21 -12.67 -0.78
C GLU A 122 -17.91 -11.43 0.08
N PHE A 123 -16.63 -11.11 0.33
CA PHE A 123 -16.24 -9.92 1.07
C PHE A 123 -16.67 -8.65 0.33
N MET A 124 -16.43 -8.59 -0.97
CA MET A 124 -16.86 -7.46 -1.80
C MET A 124 -18.36 -7.27 -1.74
N SER A 125 -19.16 -8.34 -1.83
CA SER A 125 -20.63 -8.25 -1.72
C SER A 125 -21.06 -7.73 -0.36
N LYS A 126 -20.52 -8.29 0.73
CA LYS A 126 -20.88 -7.93 2.11
C LYS A 126 -20.53 -6.49 2.47
N TYR A 127 -19.37 -6.01 2.00
CA TYR A 127 -18.83 -4.69 2.37
C TYR A 127 -18.86 -3.67 1.23
N LYS A 128 -19.57 -3.96 0.12
CA LYS A 128 -19.61 -3.12 -1.09
C LYS A 128 -19.88 -1.66 -0.78
N HIS A 129 -20.99 -1.39 -0.09
CA HIS A 129 -21.44 -0.06 0.26
C HIS A 129 -20.43 0.71 1.13
N ILE A 130 -19.74 0.02 2.05
CA ILE A 130 -18.68 0.64 2.89
C ILE A 130 -17.48 0.99 2.01
N LEU A 131 -17.02 0.08 1.16
CA LEU A 131 -15.87 0.32 0.29
C LEU A 131 -16.15 1.43 -0.72
N GLU A 132 -17.32 1.43 -1.36
CA GLU A 132 -17.75 2.50 -2.26
C GLU A 132 -17.79 3.86 -1.55
N ARG A 133 -18.32 3.90 -0.31
CA ARG A 133 -18.32 5.09 0.55
C ARG A 133 -16.89 5.55 0.87
N GLU A 134 -15.99 4.65 1.22
CA GLU A 134 -14.59 4.96 1.51
C GLU A 134 -13.85 5.50 0.29
N ILE A 135 -14.08 4.93 -0.89
CA ILE A 135 -13.49 5.41 -2.16
C ILE A 135 -14.05 6.78 -2.53
N TYR A 136 -15.37 6.96 -2.40
CA TYR A 136 -16.06 8.20 -2.72
C TYR A 136 -15.58 9.36 -1.85
N TYR A 137 -15.40 9.12 -0.55
CA TYR A 137 -14.91 10.11 0.38
C TYR A 137 -13.38 10.13 0.52
N ALA A 138 -12.62 9.35 -0.26
CA ALA A 138 -11.17 9.39 -0.20
C ALA A 138 -10.65 10.80 -0.44
N ASN A 139 -9.67 11.24 0.35
CA ASN A 139 -9.02 12.53 0.12
C ASN A 139 -8.05 12.41 -1.05
N THR A 140 -7.86 13.50 -1.76
CA THR A 140 -6.80 13.60 -2.78
C THR A 140 -5.64 14.36 -2.18
N LEU A 141 -4.51 13.68 -1.97
CA LEU A 141 -3.31 14.25 -1.36
C LEU A 141 -2.15 14.24 -2.37
N LEU A 142 -1.21 15.17 -2.21
CA LEU A 142 0.03 15.20 -2.99
C LEU A 142 1.00 14.14 -2.48
N ILE A 143 1.70 13.47 -3.40
CA ILE A 143 2.90 12.71 -3.02
C ILE A 143 3.98 13.74 -2.66
N PRO A 144 4.63 13.66 -1.50
CA PRO A 144 5.65 14.61 -1.09
C PRO A 144 6.76 14.76 -2.12
N LYS A 145 7.17 16.01 -2.39
CA LYS A 145 8.19 16.39 -3.38
C LYS A 145 7.81 16.05 -4.83
N THR A 146 6.52 15.96 -5.14
CA THR A 146 6.00 15.78 -6.49
C THR A 146 4.75 16.64 -6.71
N GLU A 147 4.38 16.81 -7.97
CA GLU A 147 3.11 17.44 -8.38
C GLU A 147 1.97 16.41 -8.52
N MET A 148 2.26 15.12 -8.30
CA MET A 148 1.31 14.03 -8.50
C MET A 148 0.41 13.86 -7.29
N LYS A 149 -0.89 13.69 -7.57
CA LYS A 149 -1.92 13.51 -6.57
C LYS A 149 -2.39 12.06 -6.54
N VAL A 150 -2.68 11.55 -5.35
CA VAL A 150 -3.20 10.20 -5.11
C VAL A 150 -4.45 10.26 -4.26
N LYS A 151 -5.40 9.34 -4.52
CA LYS A 151 -6.52 9.09 -3.60
C LYS A 151 -5.99 8.35 -2.38
N VAL A 152 -6.32 8.83 -1.19
CA VAL A 152 -5.89 8.29 0.10
C VAL A 152 -7.12 8.10 0.97
N LYS A 153 -7.22 6.93 1.61
CA LYS A 153 -8.31 6.66 2.55
C LYS A 153 -8.32 7.73 3.64
N LYS A 154 -9.51 8.18 4.03
CA LYS A 154 -9.67 9.17 5.11
C LYS A 154 -9.00 8.69 6.39
N ILE A 155 -8.34 9.60 7.10
CA ILE A 155 -7.62 9.23 8.32
C ILE A 155 -8.58 8.67 9.38
N GLU A 156 -9.81 9.19 9.43
CA GLU A 156 -10.90 8.75 10.30
C GLU A 156 -11.32 7.30 10.02
N ASP A 157 -11.17 6.84 8.78
CA ASP A 157 -11.44 5.45 8.42
C ASP A 157 -10.23 4.54 8.63
N ILE A 158 -9.01 5.09 8.71
CA ILE A 158 -7.79 4.31 8.97
C ILE A 158 -7.61 4.07 10.47
N LEU A 159 -7.85 5.09 11.31
CA LEU A 159 -7.59 5.06 12.74
C LEU A 159 -8.27 3.90 13.48
N PRO A 160 -9.56 3.59 13.26
CA PRO A 160 -10.22 2.48 13.96
C PRO A 160 -9.52 1.13 13.73
N HIS A 161 -9.04 0.86 12.52
CA HIS A 161 -8.32 -0.38 12.22
C HIS A 161 -6.96 -0.44 12.92
N LYS A 162 -6.28 0.70 13.07
CA LYS A 162 -5.00 0.78 13.79
C LYS A 162 -5.19 0.61 15.29
N ILE A 163 -6.20 1.27 15.88
CA ILE A 163 -6.57 1.14 17.30
C ILE A 163 -6.94 -0.31 17.62
N LYS A 164 -7.82 -0.93 16.83
CA LYS A 164 -8.21 -2.34 17.02
C LYS A 164 -7.03 -3.31 16.93
N ARG A 165 -6.02 -3.01 16.10
CA ARG A 165 -4.78 -3.81 16.04
C ARG A 165 -3.95 -3.64 17.31
N LEU A 166 -3.86 -2.43 17.85
CA LEU A 166 -3.18 -2.16 19.12
C LEU A 166 -3.86 -2.87 20.28
N GLU A 167 -5.19 -2.79 20.40
CA GLU A 167 -5.96 -3.48 21.43
C GLU A 167 -5.65 -4.99 21.48
N LYS A 168 -5.61 -5.63 20.31
CA LYS A 168 -5.22 -7.04 20.20
C LYS A 168 -3.80 -7.27 20.74
N HIS A 169 -2.84 -6.42 20.39
CA HIS A 169 -1.46 -6.55 20.88
C HIS A 169 -1.35 -6.29 22.38
N VAL A 170 -2.07 -5.29 22.91
CA VAL A 170 -2.11 -4.95 24.33
C VAL A 170 -2.73 -6.07 25.15
N ALA A 171 -3.73 -6.80 24.63
CA ALA A 171 -4.32 -7.95 25.31
C ALA A 171 -3.29 -9.04 25.69
N TYR A 172 -2.19 -9.15 24.94
CA TYR A 172 -1.11 -10.10 25.18
C TYR A 172 0.05 -9.56 26.03
N LEU A 173 0.01 -8.29 26.44
CA LEU A 173 1.04 -7.73 27.31
C LEU A 173 0.84 -8.15 28.79
N PRO A 174 1.92 -8.27 29.57
CA PRO A 174 1.83 -8.37 31.02
C PRO A 174 1.07 -7.18 31.62
N ASP A 175 0.30 -7.39 32.69
CA ASP A 175 -0.57 -6.38 33.31
C ASP A 175 0.08 -5.03 33.65
N PRO A 176 1.36 -4.95 34.08
CA PRO A 176 2.02 -3.66 34.31
C PRO A 176 2.09 -2.78 33.05
N LEU A 177 2.27 -3.40 31.88
CA LEU A 177 2.39 -2.70 30.59
C LEU A 177 1.02 -2.38 29.97
N LYS A 178 -0.03 -3.12 30.32
CA LYS A 178 -1.41 -2.82 29.92
C LYS A 178 -1.90 -1.51 30.51
N LYS A 179 -1.58 -1.24 31.78
CA LYS A 179 -2.00 -0.03 32.52
C LYS A 179 -1.32 1.26 32.05
N SER A 180 -0.20 1.19 31.32
CA SER A 180 0.54 2.37 30.85
C SER A 180 0.17 2.82 29.43
N ILE A 181 -0.65 2.03 28.71
CA ILE A 181 -1.02 2.27 27.30
C ILE A 181 -2.48 2.73 27.18
N LEU A 182 -3.31 2.45 28.19
CA LEU A 182 -4.73 2.81 28.27
C LEU A 182 -4.94 4.02 29.16
#